data_AF-A0A2K4ZHS2-F1
#
_entry.id   AF-A0A2K4ZHS2-F1
#
_cell.length_a   1.000
_cell.length_b   1.000
_cell.length_c   1.000
_cell.angle_alpha   90.00
_cell.angle_beta   90.00
_cell.angle_gamma   90.00
#
_symmetry.space_group_name_H-M   'P 1'
#
loop_
_entity.id
_entity.type
_entity.pdbx_description
1 polymer ?
#
loop_
_entity_poly.entity_id
_entity_poly.type
_entity_poly.pdbx_seq_one_letter_code
_entity_poly.pdbx_strand_id
1 'polypeptide(L)'
;MKLNKEKFLKTEVGAELENCIKVWDSAIEELRKVTPGWGDPDAGLGFSYWDNTCRCCQAQWEVYKMVLLQFFGIEYNFTRTDEYFGLVTEDEENWLFKIERAAA
;
A
#
# COMPACT_ATOMS: atom_id res chain seq x y z
N MET A 1 -18.78 7.42 12.10
CA MET A 1 -18.16 8.76 12.24
C MET A 1 -17.82 9.26 10.84
N LYS A 2 -17.94 10.56 10.51
CA LYS A 2 -17.53 11.04 9.18
C LYS A 2 -16.01 11.15 9.10
N LEU A 3 -15.39 10.47 8.13
CA LEU A 3 -13.94 10.51 7.93
C LEU A 3 -13.49 11.91 7.49
N ASN A 4 -12.64 12.56 8.28
CA ASN A 4 -11.84 13.70 7.84
C ASN A 4 -10.45 13.18 7.47
N LYS A 5 -10.20 13.04 6.16
CA LYS A 5 -8.99 12.39 5.62
C LYS A 5 -7.71 13.04 6.15
N GLU A 6 -7.62 14.37 6.10
CA GLU A 6 -6.43 15.11 6.53
C GLU A 6 -6.14 14.91 8.02
N LYS A 7 -7.17 14.99 8.87
CA LYS A 7 -7.01 14.73 10.31
C LYS A 7 -6.64 13.28 10.58
N PHE A 8 -7.28 12.34 9.88
CA PHE A 8 -7.03 10.91 10.05
C PHE A 8 -5.59 10.55 9.68
N LEU A 9 -5.08 11.01 8.53
CA LEU A 9 -3.70 10.75 8.08
C LEU A 9 -2.63 11.32 9.01
N LYS A 10 -2.97 12.32 9.84
CA LYS A 10 -2.09 12.86 10.89
C LYS A 10 -2.14 12.08 12.21
N THR A 11 -3.04 11.11 12.35
CA THR A 11 -3.05 10.20 13.52
C THR A 11 -2.00 9.10 13.36
N GLU A 12 -1.59 8.46 14.45
CA GLU A 12 -0.67 7.31 14.39
C GLU A 12 -1.21 6.19 13.49
N VAL A 13 -2.49 5.85 13.61
CA VAL A 13 -3.12 4.81 12.78
C VAL A 13 -3.10 5.19 11.30
N GLY A 14 -3.41 6.45 10.98
CA GLY A 14 -3.41 6.93 9.59
C GLY A 14 -2.01 7.00 8.99
N ALA A 15 -1.02 7.43 9.78
CA ALA A 15 0.38 7.50 9.36
C ALA A 15 0.97 6.09 9.13
N GLU A 16 0.70 5.13 10.02
CA GLU A 16 1.16 3.75 9.86
C GLU A 16 0.45 3.02 8.70
N LEU A 17 -0.82 3.32 8.45
CA LEU A 17 -1.51 2.87 7.24
C LEU A 17 -0.82 3.40 5.98
N GLU A 18 -0.58 4.71 5.88
CA GLU A 18 0.08 5.29 4.72
C GLU A 18 1.48 4.70 4.52
N ASN A 19 2.24 4.54 5.62
CA ASN A 19 3.54 3.89 5.61
C ASN A 19 3.47 2.42 5.15
N CYS A 20 2.50 1.65 5.65
CA CYS A 20 2.26 0.27 5.23
C CYS A 20 2.08 0.17 3.71
N ILE A 21 1.28 1.05 3.11
CA ILE A 21 1.06 1.07 1.66
C ILE A 21 2.31 1.50 0.89
N LYS A 22 3.07 2.49 1.37
CA LYS A 22 4.35 2.90 0.75
C LYS A 22 5.39 1.77 0.78
N VAL A 23 5.51 1.10 1.93
CA VAL A 23 6.42 -0.05 2.08
C VAL A 23 5.97 -1.20 1.19
N TRP A 24 4.68 -1.48 1.11
CA TRP A 24 4.15 -2.53 0.25
C TRP A 24 4.43 -2.26 -1.22
N ASP A 25 4.17 -1.03 -1.67
CA ASP A 25 4.39 -0.61 -3.05
C ASP A 25 5.86 -0.82 -3.47
N SER A 26 6.78 -0.36 -2.61
CA SER A 26 8.23 -0.52 -2.77
C SER A 26 8.65 -1.99 -2.74
N ALA A 27 8.13 -2.77 -1.79
CA ALA A 27 8.46 -4.19 -1.67
C ALA A 27 8.05 -5.00 -2.90
N ILE A 28 6.93 -4.66 -3.56
CA ILE A 28 6.52 -5.29 -4.82
C ILE A 28 7.51 -4.94 -5.95
N GLU A 29 8.00 -3.69 -6.03
CA GLU A 29 9.02 -3.31 -7.02
C GLU A 29 10.33 -4.08 -6.81
N GLU A 30 10.78 -4.17 -5.56
CA GLU A 30 11.99 -4.94 -5.23
C GLU A 30 11.80 -6.43 -5.47
N LEU A 31 10.64 -7.00 -5.13
CA LEU A 31 10.30 -8.39 -5.40
C LEU A 31 10.38 -8.70 -6.89
N ARG A 32 9.88 -7.81 -7.76
CA ARG A 32 9.95 -7.96 -9.22
C ARG A 32 11.40 -8.07 -9.70
N LYS A 33 12.32 -7.26 -9.14
CA LYS A 33 13.75 -7.26 -9.49
C LYS A 33 14.48 -8.54 -9.10
N VAL A 34 14.01 -9.23 -8.06
CA VAL A 34 14.62 -10.47 -7.55
C VAL A 34 13.83 -11.74 -7.89
N THR A 35 12.77 -11.62 -8.68
CA THR A 35 11.93 -12.77 -9.06
C THR A 35 12.71 -13.71 -9.98
N PRO A 36 12.88 -15.01 -9.61
CA PRO A 36 13.60 -15.97 -10.44
C PRO A 36 13.01 -16.07 -11.85
N GLY A 37 13.87 -15.94 -12.86
CA GLY A 37 13.48 -15.97 -14.27
C GLY A 37 13.07 -14.61 -14.86
N TRP A 38 12.97 -13.57 -14.04
CA TRP A 38 12.74 -12.18 -14.47
C TRP A 38 13.87 -11.24 -14.09
N GLY A 39 14.50 -11.46 -12.93
CA GLY A 39 15.61 -10.65 -12.45
C GLY A 39 16.67 -11.46 -11.72
N ASP A 40 17.45 -10.79 -10.86
CA ASP A 40 18.58 -11.35 -10.12
C ASP A 40 18.15 -11.72 -8.69
N PRO A 41 18.00 -13.02 -8.36
CA PRO A 41 17.53 -13.47 -7.04
C PRO A 41 18.42 -13.05 -5.87
N ASP A 42 19.69 -12.72 -6.14
CA ASP A 42 20.68 -12.34 -5.14
C ASP A 42 20.83 -10.82 -4.99
N ALA A 43 20.09 -10.02 -5.77
CA ALA A 43 20.11 -8.57 -5.65
C ALA A 43 19.41 -8.08 -4.37
N GLY A 44 19.99 -7.05 -3.73
CA GLY A 44 19.42 -6.43 -2.52
C GLY A 44 19.30 -7.42 -1.36
N LEU A 45 18.08 -7.56 -0.82
CA LEU A 45 17.77 -8.47 0.30
C LEU A 45 17.27 -9.86 -0.16
N GLY A 46 17.16 -10.07 -1.47
CA GLY A 46 16.74 -11.33 -2.09
C GLY A 46 15.24 -11.63 -2.06
N PHE A 47 14.82 -12.61 -2.87
CA PHE A 47 13.41 -12.96 -3.09
C PHE A 47 12.63 -13.25 -1.80
N SER A 48 13.17 -14.11 -0.93
CA SER A 48 12.46 -14.54 0.27
C SER A 48 12.15 -13.39 1.23
N TYR A 49 13.01 -12.37 1.30
CA TYR A 49 12.78 -11.21 2.15
C TYR A 49 11.64 -10.34 1.62
N TRP A 50 11.66 -10.04 0.33
CA TRP A 50 10.66 -9.18 -0.30
C TRP A 50 9.30 -9.87 -0.42
N ASP A 51 9.25 -11.18 -0.66
CA ASP A 51 8.01 -11.97 -0.64
C ASP A 51 7.36 -11.92 0.74
N ASN A 52 8.15 -12.16 1.80
CA ASN A 52 7.66 -12.08 3.17
C ASN A 52 7.19 -10.66 3.54
N THR A 53 7.93 -9.62 3.11
CA THR A 53 7.52 -8.23 3.31
C THR A 53 6.18 -7.93 2.63
N CYS A 54 5.99 -8.36 1.38
CA CYS A 54 4.71 -8.19 0.68
C CYS A 54 3.56 -8.88 1.42
N ARG A 55 3.76 -10.12 1.90
CA ARG A 55 2.74 -10.86 2.66
C ARG A 55 2.38 -10.18 3.98
N CYS A 56 3.37 -9.66 4.71
CA CYS A 56 3.15 -8.91 5.95
C CYS A 56 2.35 -7.63 5.69
N CYS A 57 2.75 -6.85 4.69
CA CYS A 57 2.05 -5.62 4.31
C CYS A 57 0.62 -5.90 3.86
N GLN A 58 0.39 -6.95 3.06
CA GLN A 58 -0.95 -7.34 2.66
C GLN A 58 -1.83 -7.67 3.87
N ALA A 59 -1.34 -8.49 4.80
CA ALA A 59 -2.09 -8.84 6.00
C ALA A 59 -2.40 -7.61 6.88
N GLN A 60 -1.43 -6.69 7.01
CA GLN A 60 -1.62 -5.44 7.75
C GLN A 60 -2.64 -4.52 7.06
N TRP A 61 -2.60 -4.43 5.72
CA TRP A 61 -3.58 -3.70 4.93
C TRP A 61 -5.01 -4.23 5.13
N GLU A 62 -5.22 -5.55 5.12
CA GLU A 62 -6.55 -6.13 5.36
C GLU A 62 -7.12 -5.73 6.74
N VAL A 63 -6.27 -5.65 7.77
CA VAL A 63 -6.67 -5.15 9.08
C VAL A 63 -7.10 -3.69 9.01
N TYR A 64 -6.33 -2.83 8.33
CA TYR A 64 -6.71 -1.45 8.17
C TYR A 64 -7.99 -1.26 7.35
N LYS A 65 -8.19 -2.06 6.29
CA LYS A 65 -9.41 -2.04 5.49
C LYS A 65 -10.64 -2.34 6.37
N MET A 66 -10.55 -3.32 7.26
CA MET A 66 -11.60 -3.61 8.24
C MET A 66 -11.83 -2.45 9.23
N VAL A 67 -10.76 -1.80 9.72
CA VAL A 67 -10.87 -0.63 10.62
C VAL A 67 -11.58 0.53 9.91
N LEU A 68 -11.20 0.84 8.67
CA LEU A 68 -11.80 1.92 7.90
C LEU A 68 -13.30 1.67 7.67
N LEU A 69 -13.66 0.44 7.30
CA LEU A 69 -15.05 0.03 7.14
C LEU A 69 -15.83 0.14 8.46
N GLN A 70 -15.29 -0.39 9.56
CA GLN A 70 -15.98 -0.45 10.86
C GLN A 70 -16.24 0.95 11.45
N PHE A 71 -15.27 1.88 11.37
CA PHE A 71 -15.38 3.18 12.05
C PHE A 71 -15.95 4.29 11.15
N PHE A 72 -15.71 4.21 9.85
CA PHE A 72 -16.11 5.24 8.90
C PHE A 72 -17.16 4.79 7.89
N GLY A 73 -17.42 3.48 7.76
CA GLY A 73 -18.39 2.95 6.80
C GLY A 73 -17.95 3.11 5.34
N ILE A 74 -16.64 3.25 5.10
CA ILE A 74 -16.07 3.45 3.76
C ILE A 74 -15.11 2.29 3.49
N GLU A 75 -15.32 1.62 2.37
CA GLU A 75 -14.41 0.60 1.87
C GLU A 75 -13.41 1.22 0.90
N TYR A 76 -12.13 1.17 1.29
CA TYR A 76 -11.02 1.58 0.44
C TYR A 76 -10.33 0.34 -0.12
N ASN A 77 -9.75 0.47 -1.31
CA ASN A 77 -8.97 -0.55 -2.01
C ASN A 77 -7.59 0.00 -2.34
N PHE A 78 -6.57 -0.86 -2.22
CA PHE A 78 -5.24 -0.54 -2.70
C PHE A 78 -5.20 -0.66 -4.23
N THR A 79 -4.78 0.41 -4.89
CA THR A 79 -4.57 0.46 -6.33
C THR A 79 -3.16 0.97 -6.63
N ARG A 80 -2.57 0.45 -7.71
CA ARG A 80 -1.24 0.83 -8.18
C ARG A 80 -1.13 0.69 -9.70
N THR A 81 -0.36 1.58 -10.30
CA THR A 81 0.04 1.59 -11.70
C THR A 81 1.52 1.95 -11.79
N ASP A 82 2.07 2.02 -13.00
CA ASP A 82 3.43 2.55 -13.21
C ASP A 82 3.51 4.06 -12.91
N GLU A 83 2.37 4.77 -12.86
CA GLU A 83 2.29 6.23 -12.68
C GLU A 83 1.97 6.64 -11.24
N TYR A 84 1.18 5.84 -10.50
CA TYR A 84 0.76 6.19 -9.14
C TYR A 84 0.37 4.98 -8.32
N PHE A 85 0.22 5.18 -7.01
CA PHE A 85 -0.43 4.21 -6.12
C PHE A 85 -1.18 4.92 -5.00
N GLY A 86 -2.11 4.23 -4.36
CA GLY A 86 -2.84 4.79 -3.23
C GLY A 86 -4.05 3.97 -2.83
N LEU A 87 -4.90 4.59 -2.00
CA LEU A 87 -6.12 3.99 -1.49
C LEU A 87 -7.33 4.75 -2.00
N VAL A 88 -8.23 4.05 -2.70
CA VAL A 88 -9.41 4.64 -3.35
C VAL A 88 -10.63 3.73 -3.20
N THR A 89 -11.83 4.30 -3.23
CA THR A 89 -13.08 3.54 -3.37
C THR A 89 -13.15 2.81 -4.70
N GLU A 90 -13.98 1.77 -4.80
CA GLU A 90 -14.12 0.93 -6.01
C GLU A 90 -14.50 1.72 -7.28
N ASP A 91 -15.25 2.81 -7.13
CA ASP A 91 -15.63 3.73 -8.21
C ASP A 91 -14.50 4.71 -8.63
N GLU A 92 -13.34 4.62 -7.99
CA GLU A 92 -12.19 5.52 -8.17
C GLU A 92 -12.44 7.00 -7.87
N GLU A 93 -13.58 7.38 -7.28
CA GLU A 93 -13.96 8.78 -7.06
C GLU A 93 -13.39 9.35 -5.75
N ASN A 94 -13.25 8.52 -4.71
CA ASN A 94 -12.90 8.97 -3.38
C ASN A 94 -11.53 8.40 -2.95
N TRP A 95 -10.49 9.20 -3.11
CA TRP A 95 -9.13 8.87 -2.68
C TRP A 95 -8.90 9.20 -1.21
N LEU A 96 -8.42 8.24 -0.42
CA LEU A 96 -7.88 8.54 0.92
C LEU A 96 -6.54 9.26 0.80
N PHE A 97 -5.65 8.72 -0.04
CA PHE A 97 -4.45 9.39 -0.54
C PHE A 97 -4.05 8.78 -1.88
N LYS A 98 -3.38 9.58 -2.71
CA LYS A 98 -2.79 9.20 -4.00
C LYS A 98 -1.35 9.73 -4.04
N ILE A 99 -0.40 8.86 -4.36
CA ILE A 99 1.02 9.19 -4.46
C ILE A 99 1.42 8.99 -5.93
N GLU A 100 1.77 10.10 -6.59
CA GLU A 100 2.31 10.08 -7.94
C GLU A 100 3.76 9.60 -7.89
N ARG A 101 4.14 8.73 -8.82
CA ARG A 101 5.52 8.27 -9.01
C ARG A 101 6.26 9.33 -9.81
N ALA A 102 7.52 9.59 -9.46
CA ALA A 102 8.36 10.42 -10.33
C ALA A 102 8.49 9.70 -11.68
N ALA A 103 8.31 10.43 -12.79
CA ALA A 103 8.59 9.88 -14.12
C ALA A 103 10.02 9.35 -14.14
N ALA A 104 10.16 8.06 -14.42
CA ALA A 104 11.44 7.35 -14.49
C ALA A 104 12.28 7.82 -15.68
#